data_AF-A0A3D4T7L3-F1
#
_entry.id   AF-A0A3D4T7L3-F1
#
_cell.length_a   1.000
_cell.length_b   1.000
_cell.length_c   1.000
_cell.angle_alpha   90.00
_cell.angle_beta   90.00
_cell.angle_gamma   90.00
#
_symmetry.space_group_name_H-M   'P 1'
#
loop_
_entity.id
_entity.type
_entity.pdbx_description
1 polymer ?
#
loop_
_entity_poly.entity_id
_entity_poly.type
_entity_poly.pdbx_seq_one_letter_code
_entity_poly.pdbx_strand_id
1 'polypeptide(L)' 'MKILVVNAGSSSLKYQLIDMENESVLAKGNCEQIGTESTFTHKVPADETKNIKSKPMEMPDHAAALKI' A
#
# COMPACT_ATOMS: atom_id res chain seq x y z
N MET A 1 5.52 16.99 8.69
CA MET A 1 4.70 15.98 9.43
C MET A 1 4.25 14.91 8.45
N LYS A 2 4.42 13.61 8.75
CA LYS A 2 4.04 12.53 7.83
C LYS A 2 2.78 11.82 8.30
N ILE A 3 1.79 11.68 7.42
CA ILE A 3 0.49 11.07 7.70
C ILE A 3 0.32 9.83 6.83
N LEU A 4 0.06 8.68 7.46
CA LEU A 4 -0.36 7.47 6.77
C LEU A 4 -1.89 7.44 6.71
N VAL A 5 -2.44 7.51 5.50
CA VAL A 5 -3.86 7.35 5.24
C VAL A 5 -4.11 5.92 4.79
N VAL A 6 -5.03 5.23 5.44
CA VAL A 6 -5.43 3.85 5.11
C VAL A 6 -6.91 3.81 4.79
N ASN A 7 -7.26 3.12 3.71
CA ASN A 7 -8.63 2.76 3.36
C ASN A 7 -8.71 1.22 3.28
N ALA A 8 -9.41 0.63 4.24
CA ALA A 8 -9.64 -0.81 4.32
C ALA A 8 -11.03 -1.15 3.79
N GLY A 9 -11.07 -1.85 2.64
CA GLY A 9 -12.28 -2.51 2.15
C GLY A 9 -12.40 -3.94 2.68
N SER A 10 -13.46 -4.67 2.32
CA SER A 10 -13.68 -6.04 2.80
C SER A 10 -12.58 -7.04 2.39
N SER A 11 -11.95 -6.85 1.23
CA SER A 11 -10.87 -7.70 0.70
C SER A 11 -9.70 -6.90 0.11
N SER A 12 -9.58 -5.62 0.47
CA SER A 12 -8.49 -4.77 0.01
C SER A 12 -8.03 -3.77 1.08
N LEU A 13 -6.79 -3.31 0.96
CA LEU A 13 -6.22 -2.27 1.80
C LEU A 13 -5.39 -1.32 0.92
N LYS A 14 -5.91 -0.11 0.72
CA LYS A 14 -5.21 0.98 0.04
C LYS A 14 -4.54 1.88 1.06
N TYR A 15 -3.37 2.38 0.74
CA TYR A 15 -2.69 3.36 1.59
C TYR A 15 -1.96 4.44 0.81
N GLN A 16 -1.76 5.57 1.48
CA GLN A 16 -0.88 6.66 1.04
C GLN A 16 -0.11 7.21 2.23
N LEU A 17 1.19 7.43 2.05
CA LEU A 17 2.01 8.20 2.98
C LEU A 17 2.19 9.60 2.41
N ILE A 18 1.68 10.60 3.13
CA ILE A 18 1.64 11.99 2.70
C ILE A 18 2.57 12.81 3.60
N ASP A 19 3.40 13.65 3.01
CA ASP A 19 4.10 14.71 3.72
C ASP A 19 3.24 15.96 3.76
N MET A 20 2.77 16.33 4.95
CA MET A 20 1.88 17.47 5.13
C MET A 20 2.60 18.82 5.12
N GLU A 21 3.94 18.85 5.02
CA GLU A 21 4.66 20.12 4.84
C GLU A 21 4.47 20.71 3.44
N ASN A 22 4.25 19.85 2.44
CA ASN A 22 4.08 20.23 1.04
C ASN A 22 2.96 19.45 0.32
N GLU A 23 2.15 18.71 1.08
CA GLU A 23 1.05 17.86 0.62
C GLU A 23 1.47 16.78 -0.42
N SER A 24 2.76 16.43 -0.46
CA SER A 24 3.28 15.47 -1.42
C SER A 24 3.00 14.03 -1.00
N VAL A 25 2.67 13.17 -1.97
CA VAL A 25 2.55 11.72 -1.75
C VAL A 25 3.95 11.10 -1.83
N LEU A 26 4.47 10.66 -0.69
CA LEU A 26 5.77 9.99 -0.60
C LEU A 26 5.70 8.56 -1.10
N ALA A 27 4.61 7.86 -0.80
CA ALA A 27 4.35 6.50 -1.26
C ALA A 27 2.86 6.21 -1.31
N LYS A 28 2.47 5.29 -2.17
CA LYS A 28 1.11 4.71 -2.17
C LYS A 28 1.15 3.25 -2.56
N GLY A 29 0.19 2.49 -2.07
CA GLY A 29 0.09 1.08 -2.43
C GLY A 29 -1.30 0.53 -2.22
N ASN A 30 -1.45 -0.71 -2.66
CA ASN A 30 -2.70 -1.44 -2.56
C ASN A 30 -2.40 -2.93 -2.36
N CYS A 31 -3.06 -3.49 -1.36
CA CYS A 31 -3.16 -4.92 -1.13
C CYS A 31 -4.53 -5.36 -1.65
N GLU A 32 -4.55 -6.22 -2.66
CA GLU A 32 -5.78 -6.70 -3.30
C GLU A 32 -5.97 -8.20 -3.01
N GLN A 33 -7.23 -8.64 -3.00
CA GLN A 33 -7.60 -10.04 -2.83
C GLN A 33 -7.08 -10.66 -1.52
N ILE A 34 -7.07 -9.86 -0.45
CA ILE A 34 -6.71 -10.30 0.92
C ILE A 34 -7.59 -11.49 1.32
N GLY A 35 -6.97 -12.52 1.89
CA GLY A 35 -7.61 -13.79 2.28
C GLY A 35 -7.64 -14.85 1.16
N THR A 36 -7.10 -14.53 -0.02
CA THR A 36 -7.02 -15.43 -1.19
C THR A 36 -5.65 -15.30 -1.89
N GLU A 37 -5.59 -15.35 -3.22
CA GLU A 37 -4.37 -15.13 -4.00
C GLU A 37 -4.00 -13.65 -4.03
N SER A 38 -3.54 -13.15 -2.89
CA SER A 38 -3.40 -11.71 -2.69
C SER A 38 -2.24 -11.11 -3.49
N THR A 39 -2.43 -9.86 -3.93
CA THR A 39 -1.47 -9.12 -4.73
C THR A 39 -1.13 -7.79 -4.09
N PHE A 40 0.16 -7.47 -4.04
CA PHE A 40 0.68 -6.21 -3.51
C PHE A 40 1.19 -5.30 -4.64
N THR A 41 0.82 -4.03 -4.56
CA THR A 41 1.33 -2.96 -5.42
C THR A 41 1.86 -1.80 -4.57
N HIS A 42 2.95 -1.18 -5.02
CA HIS A 42 3.60 -0.07 -4.34
C HIS A 42 4.18 0.92 -5.36
N LYS A 43 4.03 2.21 -5.10
CA LYS A 43 4.60 3.27 -5.92
C LYS A 43 5.24 4.34 -5.05
N VAL A 44 6.48 4.70 -5.37
CA VAL A 44 7.24 5.82 -4.79
C VAL A 44 7.44 6.85 -5.90
N PRO A 45 6.71 7.99 -5.89
CA PRO A 45 6.83 8.98 -6.96
C PRO A 45 8.25 9.55 -7.15
N ALA A 46 9.01 9.66 -6.07
CA ALA A 46 10.38 10.19 -6.10
C ALA A 46 11.43 9.18 -6.60
N ASP A 47 11.08 7.88 -6.68
CA ASP A 47 12.04 6.82 -7.00
C ASP A 47 11.34 5.63 -7.68
N GLU A 48 11.33 5.62 -9.01
CA GLU A 48 10.67 4.56 -9.76
C GLU A 48 11.28 3.17 -9.56
N THR A 49 12.55 3.09 -9.13
CA THR A 49 13.23 1.80 -8.90
C THR A 49 12.62 1.03 -7.73
N LYS A 50 11.91 1.73 -6.83
CA LYS A 50 11.19 1.15 -5.70
C LYS A 50 9.75 0.76 -6.02
N ASN A 51 9.28 0.99 -7.24
CA ASN A 51 7.91 0.65 -7.62
C ASN A 51 7.73 -0.88 -7.73
N ILE A 52 6.65 -1.38 -7.13
CA ILE A 52 6.19 -2.76 -7.26
C ILE A 52 4.87 -2.73 -8.03
N LYS A 53 4.89 -3.22 -9.27
CA LYS A 53 3.72 -3.16 -10.16
C LYS A 53 2.65 -4.19 -9.80
N SER A 54 3.05 -5.40 -9.45
CA SER A 54 2.17 -6.49 -9.01
C SER A 54 3.06 -7.61 -8.48
N LYS A 55 3.07 -7.80 -7.15
CA LYS A 55 3.80 -8.86 -6.48
C LYS A 55 2.81 -9.77 -5.77
N PRO A 56 2.67 -11.05 -6.17
CA PRO A 56 1.91 -12.03 -5.41
C PRO A 56 2.50 -12.18 -4.01
N MET A 57 1.66 -12.09 -2.98
CA MET A 57 2.05 -12.24 -1.58
C MET A 57 0.91 -12.87 -0.78
N GLU A 58 1.22 -13.76 0.15
CA GLU A 58 0.21 -14.29 1.07
C GLU A 58 -0.21 -13.22 2.08
N MET A 59 -1.48 -12.83 2.04
CA MET A 59 -2.10 -11.90 2.98
C MET A 59 -3.37 -12.54 3.53
N PRO A 60 -3.29 -13.41 4.56
CA PRO A 60 -4.46 -14.13 5.07
C PRO A 60 -5.52 -13.20 5.67
N ASP A 61 -5.11 -12.04 6.18
CA ASP A 61 -6.00 -11.02 6.74
C ASP A 61 -5.41 -9.60 6.56
N HIS A 62 -6.18 -8.58 6.94
CA HIS A 62 -5.75 -7.18 6.85
C HIS A 62 -4.57 -6.84 7.77
N ALA A 63 -4.41 -7.56 8.88
CA ALA A 63 -3.28 -7.32 9.79
C ALA A 63 -1.96 -7.82 9.17
N ALA A 64 -2.00 -8.94 8.45
CA ALA A 64 -0.89 -9.42 7.64
C ALA A 64 -0.62 -8.46 6.47
N ALA A 65 -1.65 -7.99 5.78
CA ALA A 65 -1.50 -7.03 4.69
C ALA A 65 -0.84 -5.71 5.11
N LEU A 66 -1.07 -5.23 6.35
CA LEU A 66 -0.48 -4.00 6.87
C LEU A 66 0.99 -4.16 7.31
N LYS A 67 1.47 -5.40 7.52
CA LYS A 67 2.85 -5.69 7.92
C LYS A 67 3.83 -5.81 6.75
N ILE A 68 3.31 -5.87 5.52
CA ILE A 68 4.09 -5.87 4.27
C ILE A 68 4.65 -4.47 4.04
#